data_AF-A0A974P393-F1
#
_entry.id   AF-A0A974P393-F1
#
_cell.length_a   1.000
_cell.length_b   1.000
_cell.length_c   1.000
_cell.angle_alpha   90.00
_cell.angle_beta   90.00
_cell.angle_gamma   90.00
#
_symmetry.space_group_name_H-M   'P 1'
#
loop_
_entity.id
_entity.type
_entity.pdbx_description
1 polymer ?
#
loop_
_entity_poly.entity_id
_entity_poly.type
_entity_poly.pdbx_seq_one_letter_code
_entity_poly.pdbx_strand_id
1 'polypeptide(L)'
;MTRDVTPIKAYVTPTFSGQEQALDPELKRKLRRPMIVGGAIVGVFVVAMILWAAVSPVRSAIMAPGLVRVEANRKVIRHREGGSVRAIPVREGQHVAAGQPLLILDDVQPKAAVDVFQNQSDALMAQSARFEAEARGARVLSIPASLTTRISDPRVAGLIQDQQLLFSTRLQFFDSQADVLNQRQSQIESQISGVQAQLDALEESVRLTKEELSGYQTLYEKGYAPRP
;
A
#
# COMPACT_ATOMS: atom_id res chain seq x y z
N MET A 1 97.88 -26.10 82.58
CA MET A 1 99.12 -26.40 81.86
C MET A 1 99.15 -25.55 80.60
N THR A 2 99.61 -24.31 80.72
CA THR A 2 100.96 -23.81 80.36
C THR A 2 101.15 -23.67 78.85
N ARG A 3 101.15 -22.40 78.44
CA ARG A 3 101.42 -21.88 77.10
C ARG A 3 102.84 -22.21 76.67
N ASP A 4 103.02 -22.51 75.39
CA ASP A 4 104.29 -22.36 74.71
C ASP A 4 104.06 -21.49 73.47
N VAL A 5 104.53 -20.24 73.54
CA VAL A 5 104.39 -19.24 72.49
C VAL A 5 105.70 -19.21 71.73
N THR A 6 105.73 -19.83 70.55
CA THR A 6 106.88 -19.79 69.64
C THR A 6 106.81 -18.52 68.77
N PRO A 7 107.94 -17.80 68.59
CA PRO A 7 107.94 -16.47 67.99
C PRO A 7 107.67 -16.47 66.48
N ILE A 8 106.93 -15.44 66.05
CA ILE A 8 106.47 -15.15 64.69
C ILE A 8 107.68 -14.86 63.77
N LYS A 9 107.78 -15.60 62.67
CA LYS A 9 108.77 -15.38 61.59
C LYS A 9 108.46 -14.05 60.90
N ALA A 10 109.40 -13.11 60.93
CA ALA A 10 109.27 -11.79 60.31
C ALA A 10 108.94 -11.90 58.81
N TYR A 11 107.98 -11.09 58.37
CA TYR A 11 107.50 -11.02 56.99
C TYR A 11 108.58 -10.35 56.11
N VAL A 12 109.08 -11.08 55.11
CA VAL A 12 109.96 -10.51 54.08
C VAL A 12 109.08 -9.71 53.13
N THR A 13 109.18 -8.39 53.15
CA THR A 13 108.59 -7.53 52.12
C THR A 13 109.32 -7.78 50.80
N PRO A 14 108.66 -8.31 49.75
CA PRO A 14 109.27 -8.42 48.44
C PRO A 14 109.45 -7.01 47.86
N THR A 15 110.70 -6.57 47.73
CA THR A 15 111.03 -5.37 46.97
C THR A 15 110.86 -5.70 45.48
N PHE A 16 109.74 -5.27 44.89
CA PHE A 16 109.56 -5.27 43.44
C PHE A 16 110.44 -4.16 42.84
N SER A 17 111.65 -4.52 42.42
CA SER A 17 112.44 -3.70 41.51
C SER A 17 111.74 -3.69 40.15
N GLY A 18 110.99 -2.63 39.87
CA GLY A 18 110.39 -2.40 38.56
C GLY A 18 111.47 -2.21 37.50
N GLN A 19 111.95 -3.30 36.93
CA GLN A 19 112.55 -3.25 35.60
C GLN A 19 111.40 -3.02 34.63
N GLU A 20 111.35 -1.85 33.99
CA GLU A 20 110.69 -1.69 32.70
C GLU A 20 111.41 -2.63 31.71
N GLN A 21 111.05 -3.90 31.73
CA GLN A 21 111.40 -4.83 30.67
C GLN A 21 110.65 -4.38 29.43
N ALA A 22 111.34 -3.57 28.61
CA ALA A 22 110.94 -3.31 27.25
C ALA A 22 110.62 -4.66 26.60
N LEU A 23 109.37 -4.83 26.17
CA LEU A 23 108.88 -6.10 25.62
C LEU A 23 109.89 -6.66 24.61
N ASP A 24 110.46 -7.84 24.90
CA ASP A 24 111.49 -8.46 24.07
C ASP A 24 111.07 -8.40 22.60
N PRO A 25 111.94 -7.90 21.69
CA PRO A 25 111.59 -7.70 20.28
C PRO A 25 111.16 -9.02 19.61
N GLU A 26 111.64 -10.17 20.10
CA GLU A 26 111.18 -11.49 19.68
C GLU A 26 109.75 -11.82 20.13
N LEU A 27 109.37 -11.47 21.36
CA LEU A 27 108.03 -11.71 21.90
C LEU A 27 107.00 -10.80 21.21
N LYS A 28 107.35 -9.53 20.96
CA LYS A 28 106.57 -8.61 20.10
C LYS A 28 106.35 -9.20 18.71
N ARG A 29 107.37 -9.81 18.09
CA ARG A 29 107.25 -10.41 16.75
C ARG A 29 106.37 -11.66 16.75
N LYS A 30 106.43 -12.49 17.80
CA LYS A 30 105.58 -13.70 17.93
C LYS A 30 104.12 -13.36 18.27
N LEU A 31 103.85 -12.31 19.05
CA LEU A 31 102.49 -11.87 19.43
C LEU A 31 101.77 -11.05 18.35
N ARG A 32 102.49 -10.41 17.43
CA ARG A 32 101.88 -9.66 16.31
C ARG A 32 101.02 -10.53 15.39
N ARG A 33 101.40 -11.78 15.14
CA ARG A 33 100.63 -12.71 14.28
C ARG A 33 99.25 -13.06 14.86
N PRO A 34 99.12 -13.58 16.10
CA PRO A 34 97.80 -13.88 16.67
C PRO A 34 96.95 -12.62 16.89
N MET A 35 97.54 -11.46 17.16
CA MET A 35 96.80 -10.20 17.34
C MET A 35 96.21 -9.68 16.02
N ILE A 36 96.93 -9.78 14.90
CA ILE A 36 96.40 -9.44 13.56
C ILE A 36 95.32 -10.44 13.13
N VAL A 37 95.54 -11.73 13.39
CA VAL A 37 94.54 -12.77 13.10
C VAL A 37 93.26 -12.58 13.92
N GLY A 38 93.39 -12.30 15.22
CA GLY A 38 92.25 -11.99 16.09
C GLY A 38 91.49 -10.74 15.63
N GLY A 39 92.21 -9.67 15.26
CA GLY A 39 91.61 -8.46 14.71
C GLY A 39 90.87 -8.70 13.40
N ALA A 40 91.42 -9.52 12.50
CA ALA A 40 90.78 -9.88 11.25
C ALA A 40 89.48 -10.69 11.47
N ILE A 41 89.47 -11.63 12.41
CA ILE A 41 88.27 -12.42 12.75
C ILE A 41 87.14 -11.52 13.27
N VAL A 42 87.46 -10.60 14.18
CA VAL A 42 86.48 -9.63 14.69
C VAL A 42 85.97 -8.72 13.57
N GLY A 43 86.87 -8.24 12.70
CA GLY A 43 86.51 -7.42 11.55
C GLY A 43 85.53 -8.12 10.61
N VAL A 44 85.80 -9.37 10.26
CA VAL A 44 84.91 -10.19 9.42
C VAL A 44 83.55 -10.40 10.08
N PHE A 45 83.53 -10.67 11.39
CA PHE A 45 82.28 -10.87 12.13
C PHE A 45 81.39 -9.61 12.14
N VAL A 46 82.00 -8.44 12.39
CA VAL A 46 81.27 -7.16 12.39
C VAL A 46 80.72 -6.85 11.00
N VAL A 47 81.53 -7.04 9.95
CA VAL A 47 81.07 -6.82 8.57
C VAL A 47 79.92 -7.76 8.21
N ALA A 48 80.00 -9.04 8.60
CA ALA A 48 78.93 -10.01 8.36
C ALA A 48 77.62 -9.64 9.07
N MET A 49 77.69 -9.17 10.32
CA MET A 49 76.52 -8.71 11.08
C MET A 49 75.84 -7.49 10.44
N ILE A 50 76.64 -6.50 10.00
CA ILE A 50 76.10 -5.30 9.33
C ILE A 50 75.45 -5.68 8.00
N LEU A 51 76.10 -6.55 7.22
CA LEU A 51 75.57 -7.00 5.94
C LEU A 51 74.24 -7.77 6.11
N TRP A 52 74.17 -8.62 7.15
CA TRP A 52 72.95 -9.35 7.48
C TRP A 52 71.82 -8.43 7.95
N ALA A 53 72.12 -7.45 8.80
CA ALA A 53 71.13 -6.47 9.25
C ALA A 53 70.59 -5.60 8.10
N ALA A 54 71.43 -5.25 7.12
CA ALA A 54 71.02 -4.48 5.94
C ALA A 54 70.11 -5.27 5.00
N VAL A 55 70.30 -6.60 4.92
CA VAL A 55 69.51 -7.48 4.04
C VAL A 55 68.27 -8.04 4.73
N SER A 56 68.18 -7.97 6.07
CA SER A 56 67.06 -8.54 6.81
C SER A 56 65.85 -7.61 6.86
N PRO A 57 64.74 -7.90 6.14
CA PRO A 57 63.53 -7.09 6.23
C PRO A 57 62.80 -7.38 7.55
N VAL A 58 62.65 -6.36 8.39
CA VAL A 58 61.82 -6.44 9.59
C VAL A 58 60.35 -6.36 9.16
N ARG A 59 59.70 -7.52 9.00
CA ARG A 59 58.27 -7.60 8.71
C ARG A 59 57.47 -7.28 9.97
N SER A 60 57.04 -6.04 10.12
CA SER A 60 56.03 -5.66 11.11
C SER A 60 54.64 -5.99 10.57
N ALA A 61 53.97 -6.98 11.15
CA ALA A 61 52.57 -7.26 10.88
C ALA A 61 51.70 -6.45 11.86
N ILE A 62 51.28 -5.27 11.45
CA ILE A 62 50.28 -4.49 12.21
C ILE A 62 48.92 -5.06 11.87
N MET A 63 48.35 -5.87 12.76
CA MET A 63 46.96 -6.28 12.68
C MET A 63 46.09 -5.15 13.24
N ALA A 64 45.52 -4.33 12.35
CA ALA A 64 44.47 -3.40 12.72
C ALA A 64 43.10 -4.10 12.58
N PRO A 65 42.39 -4.42 13.68
CA PRO A 65 41.03 -4.93 13.57
C PRO A 65 40.12 -3.80 13.04
N GLY A 66 39.85 -3.81 11.73
CA GLY A 66 38.86 -2.94 11.12
C GLY A 66 37.45 -3.45 11.41
N LEU A 67 36.73 -2.81 12.32
CA LEU A 67 35.29 -3.02 12.48
C LEU A 67 34.56 -2.13 11.48
N VAL A 68 34.08 -2.72 10.38
CA VAL A 68 33.12 -2.05 9.48
C VAL A 68 31.79 -1.95 10.21
N ARG A 69 31.61 -0.86 10.96
CA ARG A 69 30.33 -0.52 11.56
C ARG A 69 29.50 0.20 10.51
N VAL A 70 28.50 -0.50 9.97
CA VAL A 70 27.48 0.15 9.14
C VAL A 70 26.82 1.20 10.02
N GLU A 71 26.90 2.48 9.63
CA GLU A 71 26.16 3.56 10.28
C GLU A 71 24.68 3.36 9.94
N ALA A 72 24.05 2.45 10.68
CA ALA A 72 22.84 1.77 10.24
C ALA A 72 21.60 2.62 10.50
N ASN A 73 21.23 3.45 9.53
CA ASN A 73 19.83 3.83 9.33
C ASN A 73 19.04 2.65 8.74
N ARG A 74 19.14 1.47 9.37
CA ARG A 74 18.40 0.26 8.94
C ARG A 74 16.92 0.47 9.25
N LYS A 75 16.14 0.73 8.21
CA LYS A 75 14.68 0.83 8.29
C LYS A 75 14.08 -0.56 8.05
N VAL A 76 13.30 -1.05 9.00
CA VAL A 76 12.55 -2.30 8.84
C VAL A 76 11.32 -2.01 7.98
N ILE A 77 11.27 -2.59 6.78
CA ILE A 77 10.11 -2.50 5.90
C ILE A 77 9.13 -3.60 6.30
N ARG A 78 7.89 -3.21 6.61
CA ARG A 78 6.83 -4.13 7.03
C ARG A 78 5.56 -3.79 6.26
N HIS A 79 4.81 -4.80 5.81
CA HIS A 79 3.50 -4.56 5.22
C HIS A 79 2.52 -4.10 6.30
N ARG A 80 1.56 -3.23 5.96
CA ARG A 80 0.55 -2.73 6.92
C ARG A 80 -0.57 -3.74 7.19
N GLU A 81 -0.95 -4.54 6.19
CA GLU A 81 -2.23 -5.27 6.20
C GLU A 81 -2.11 -6.80 6.30
N GLY A 82 -0.91 -7.38 6.10
CA GLY A 82 -0.80 -8.85 5.96
C GLY A 82 -0.90 -9.27 4.50
N GLY A 83 -0.57 -10.52 4.20
CA GLY A 83 -0.79 -11.12 2.89
C GLY A 83 0.22 -12.22 2.56
N SER A 84 -0.17 -13.09 1.62
CA SER A 84 0.73 -14.09 1.07
C SER A 84 1.76 -13.42 0.15
N VAL A 85 3.02 -13.84 0.24
CA VAL A 85 4.07 -13.33 -0.65
C VAL A 85 3.99 -14.05 -2.00
N ARG A 86 3.84 -13.30 -3.08
CA ARG A 86 3.90 -13.83 -4.45
C ARG A 86 5.33 -13.93 -4.95
N ALA A 87 6.12 -12.87 -4.76
CA ALA A 87 7.50 -12.83 -5.23
C ALA A 87 8.37 -11.85 -4.43
N ILE A 88 9.66 -12.18 -4.35
CA ILE A 88 10.70 -11.30 -3.80
C ILE A 88 11.71 -11.09 -4.94
N PRO A 89 11.60 -10.02 -5.75
CA PRO A 89 12.43 -9.81 -6.94
C PRO A 89 13.85 -9.31 -6.61
N VAL A 90 14.25 -9.30 -5.33
CA VAL A 90 15.54 -8.78 -4.87
C VAL A 90 16.32 -9.84 -4.10
N ARG A 91 17.65 -9.71 -4.11
CA ARG A 91 18.58 -10.58 -3.37
C ARG A 91 19.22 -9.84 -2.22
N GLU A 92 19.70 -10.58 -1.24
CA GLU A 92 20.44 -10.02 -0.11
C GLU A 92 21.72 -9.32 -0.59
N GLY A 93 21.99 -8.13 -0.05
CA GLY A 93 23.13 -7.28 -0.46
C GLY A 93 22.94 -6.54 -1.80
N GLN A 94 21.80 -6.71 -2.47
CA GLN A 94 21.50 -5.97 -3.69
C GLN A 94 21.24 -4.49 -3.38
N HIS A 95 21.89 -3.60 -4.14
CA HIS A 95 21.59 -2.17 -4.08
C HIS A 95 20.25 -1.91 -4.78
N VAL A 96 19.35 -1.18 -4.11
CA VAL A 96 18.00 -0.90 -4.59
C VAL A 96 17.73 0.60 -4.59
N ALA A 97 16.97 1.07 -5.57
CA ALA A 97 16.56 2.47 -5.66
C ALA A 97 15.25 2.73 -4.89
N ALA A 98 14.99 3.99 -4.53
CA ALA A 98 13.70 4.38 -3.95
C ALA A 98 12.55 4.11 -4.94
N GLY A 99 11.47 3.49 -4.47
CA GLY A 99 10.32 3.11 -5.29
C GLY A 99 10.46 1.75 -5.99
N GLN A 100 11.62 1.09 -5.91
CA GLN A 100 11.81 -0.24 -6.46
C GLN A 100 10.99 -1.28 -5.68
N PRO A 101 10.19 -2.14 -6.33
CA PRO A 101 9.48 -3.21 -5.64
C PRO A 101 10.45 -4.20 -5.00
N LEU A 102 10.36 -4.37 -3.68
CA LEU A 102 11.17 -5.33 -2.92
C LEU A 102 10.39 -6.62 -2.60
N LEU A 103 9.07 -6.50 -2.50
CA LEU A 103 8.15 -7.57 -2.14
C LEU A 103 6.86 -7.38 -2.94
N ILE A 104 6.41 -8.44 -3.62
CA ILE A 104 5.14 -8.49 -4.32
C ILE A 104 4.23 -9.41 -3.52
N LEU A 105 3.13 -8.87 -3.00
CA LEU A 105 2.09 -9.64 -2.32
C LEU A 105 1.12 -10.24 -3.32
N ASP A 106 0.44 -11.30 -2.91
CA ASP A 106 -0.65 -11.87 -3.69
C ASP A 106 -1.84 -10.92 -3.72
N ASP A 107 -2.37 -10.67 -4.91
CA ASP A 107 -3.39 -9.66 -5.18
C ASP A 107 -4.77 -10.26 -5.46
N VAL A 108 -4.94 -11.58 -5.38
CA VAL A 108 -6.21 -12.26 -5.72
C VAL A 108 -7.37 -11.77 -4.85
N GLN A 109 -7.23 -11.81 -3.53
CA GLN A 109 -8.26 -11.35 -2.60
C GLN A 109 -8.58 -9.85 -2.72
N PRO A 110 -7.59 -8.93 -2.66
CA PRO A 110 -7.89 -7.51 -2.77
C PRO A 110 -8.45 -7.13 -4.15
N LYS A 111 -8.01 -7.77 -5.24
CA LYS A 111 -8.62 -7.56 -6.57
C LYS A 111 -10.08 -8.02 -6.61
N ALA A 112 -10.37 -9.20 -6.09
CA ALA A 112 -11.75 -9.68 -6.03
C ALA A 112 -12.65 -8.73 -5.23
N ALA A 113 -12.15 -8.19 -4.10
CA ALA A 113 -12.88 -7.19 -3.33
C ALA A 113 -13.13 -5.90 -4.13
N VAL A 114 -12.11 -5.39 -4.83
CA VAL A 114 -12.24 -4.22 -5.70
C VAL A 114 -13.27 -4.47 -6.80
N ASP A 115 -13.23 -5.63 -7.45
CA ASP A 115 -14.19 -6.00 -8.50
C ASP A 115 -15.63 -6.04 -7.97
N VAL A 116 -15.85 -6.60 -6.78
CA VAL A 116 -17.16 -6.62 -6.13
C VAL A 116 -17.67 -5.21 -5.84
N PHE A 117 -16.84 -4.35 -5.25
CA PHE A 117 -17.24 -2.98 -4.94
C PHE A 117 -17.46 -2.13 -6.19
N GLN A 118 -16.66 -2.33 -7.24
CA GLN A 118 -16.86 -1.68 -8.53
C GLN A 118 -18.20 -2.09 -9.14
N ASN A 119 -18.52 -3.39 -9.16
CA ASN A 119 -19.80 -3.87 -9.67
C ASN A 119 -20.99 -3.30 -8.88
N GLN A 120 -20.89 -3.25 -7.54
CA GLN A 120 -21.93 -2.66 -6.70
C GLN A 120 -22.10 -1.15 -6.97
N SER A 121 -20.99 -0.43 -7.08
CA SER A 121 -20.98 0.99 -7.41
C SER A 121 -21.63 1.24 -8.77
N ASP A 122 -21.28 0.45 -9.79
CA ASP A 122 -21.83 0.57 -11.14
C ASP A 122 -23.36 0.32 -11.13
N ALA A 123 -23.82 -0.68 -10.37
CA ALA A 123 -25.24 -1.01 -10.24
C ALA A 123 -26.03 0.10 -9.55
N LEU A 124 -25.53 0.63 -8.44
CA LEU A 124 -26.15 1.74 -7.73
C LEU A 124 -26.19 3.01 -8.58
N MET A 125 -25.15 3.26 -9.36
CA MET A 125 -25.08 4.43 -10.23
C MET A 125 -26.11 4.37 -11.36
N ALA A 126 -26.26 3.21 -12.02
CA ALA A 126 -27.29 3.05 -13.05
C ALA A 126 -28.71 3.09 -12.46
N GLN A 127 -28.90 2.49 -11.27
CA GLN A 127 -30.17 2.53 -10.56
C GLN A 127 -30.55 3.97 -10.16
N SER A 128 -29.58 4.74 -9.64
CA SER A 128 -29.77 6.15 -9.31
C SER A 128 -30.18 6.95 -10.53
N ALA A 129 -29.52 6.74 -11.67
CA ALA A 129 -29.87 7.41 -12.93
C ALA A 129 -31.31 7.09 -13.37
N ARG A 130 -31.74 5.83 -13.24
CA ARG A 130 -33.13 5.44 -13.50
C ARG A 130 -34.12 6.14 -12.55
N PHE A 131 -33.85 6.13 -11.25
CA PHE A 131 -34.72 6.79 -10.28
C PHE A 131 -34.80 8.31 -10.50
N GLU A 132 -33.70 8.95 -10.88
CA GLU A 132 -33.69 10.37 -11.19
C GLU A 132 -34.48 10.70 -12.47
N ALA A 133 -34.47 9.80 -13.46
CA ALA A 133 -35.29 9.91 -14.65
C ALA A 133 -36.79 9.70 -14.34
N GLU A 134 -37.12 8.67 -13.56
CA GLU A 134 -38.49 8.39 -13.11
C GLU A 134 -39.07 9.52 -12.26
N ALA A 135 -38.29 10.04 -11.30
CA ALA A 135 -38.71 11.14 -10.43
C ALA A 135 -39.01 12.43 -11.20
N ARG A 136 -38.30 12.66 -12.32
CA ARG A 136 -38.53 13.81 -13.21
C ARG A 136 -39.59 13.55 -14.27
N GLY A 137 -40.19 12.36 -14.32
CA GLY A 137 -41.11 11.98 -15.38
C GLY A 137 -40.47 12.00 -16.77
N ALA A 138 -39.15 11.80 -16.85
CA ALA A 138 -38.44 11.78 -18.11
C ALA A 138 -38.94 10.62 -18.99
N ARG A 139 -38.89 10.81 -20.31
CA ARG A 139 -39.27 9.77 -21.28
C ARG A 139 -38.07 8.94 -21.76
N VAL A 140 -36.85 9.37 -21.43
CA VAL A 140 -35.59 8.74 -21.85
C VAL A 140 -34.67 8.60 -20.64
N LEU A 141 -34.03 7.44 -20.52
CA LEU A 141 -33.03 7.17 -19.49
C LEU A 141 -31.68 7.76 -19.90
N SER A 142 -31.16 8.71 -19.13
CA SER A 142 -29.81 9.25 -19.29
C SER A 142 -28.82 8.42 -18.46
N ILE A 143 -27.88 7.74 -19.13
CA ILE A 143 -26.86 6.94 -18.45
C ILE A 143 -25.64 7.81 -18.14
N PRO A 144 -25.08 7.76 -16.91
CA PRO A 144 -23.90 8.53 -16.54
C PRO A 144 -22.67 8.21 -17.42
N ALA A 145 -21.86 9.24 -17.69
CA ALA A 145 -20.67 9.13 -18.54
C ALA A 145 -19.71 8.03 -18.08
N SER A 146 -19.50 7.90 -16.77
CA SER A 146 -18.65 6.88 -16.12
C SER A 146 -19.01 5.44 -16.50
N LEU A 147 -20.29 5.15 -16.77
CA LEU A 147 -20.74 3.84 -17.24
C LEU A 147 -20.65 3.72 -18.76
N THR A 148 -21.02 4.76 -19.50
CA THR A 148 -20.96 4.74 -20.97
C THR A 148 -19.53 4.59 -21.51
N THR A 149 -18.52 5.15 -20.83
CA THR A 149 -17.11 4.97 -21.21
C THR A 149 -16.64 3.52 -21.08
N ARG A 150 -17.33 2.73 -20.26
CA ARG A 150 -17.02 1.32 -19.97
C ARG A 150 -18.05 0.37 -20.60
N ILE A 151 -18.86 0.83 -21.55
CA ILE A 151 -19.92 0.03 -22.17
C ILE A 151 -19.40 -1.19 -22.94
N SER A 152 -18.10 -1.21 -23.29
CA SER A 152 -17.46 -2.38 -23.87
C SER A 152 -17.29 -3.55 -22.89
N ASP A 153 -17.36 -3.32 -21.57
CA ASP A 153 -17.37 -4.39 -20.57
C ASP A 153 -18.76 -5.06 -20.59
N PRO A 154 -18.86 -6.37 -20.88
CA PRO A 154 -20.14 -7.08 -20.94
C PRO A 154 -20.97 -6.96 -19.65
N ARG A 155 -20.33 -6.85 -18.48
CA ARG A 155 -21.01 -6.70 -17.19
C ARG A 155 -21.73 -5.35 -17.09
N VAL A 156 -21.06 -4.29 -17.53
CA VAL A 156 -21.61 -2.92 -17.55
C VAL A 156 -22.68 -2.81 -18.63
N ALA A 157 -22.45 -3.39 -19.81
CA ALA A 157 -23.43 -3.41 -20.89
C ALA A 157 -24.74 -4.09 -20.48
N GLY A 158 -24.66 -5.28 -19.86
CA GLY A 158 -25.84 -6.00 -19.36
C GLY A 158 -26.60 -5.20 -18.31
N LEU A 159 -25.87 -4.60 -17.36
CA LEU A 159 -26.46 -3.76 -16.32
C LEU A 159 -27.18 -2.52 -16.88
N ILE A 160 -26.62 -1.85 -17.89
CA ILE A 160 -27.28 -0.73 -18.58
C ILE A 160 -28.54 -1.22 -19.29
N GLN A 161 -28.44 -2.33 -20.02
CA GLN A 161 -29.57 -2.92 -20.75
C GLN A 161 -30.72 -3.29 -19.81
N ASP A 162 -30.41 -3.89 -18.66
CA ASP A 162 -31.40 -4.25 -17.65
C ASP A 162 -32.11 -3.02 -17.09
N GLN A 163 -31.37 -1.93 -16.80
CA GLN A 163 -31.99 -0.68 -16.33
C GLN A 163 -32.85 -0.01 -17.41
N GLN A 164 -32.41 -0.05 -18.68
CA GLN A 164 -33.19 0.48 -19.80
C GLN A 164 -34.50 -0.29 -20.00
N LEU A 165 -34.43 -1.63 -19.96
CA LEU A 165 -35.60 -2.48 -20.04
C LEU A 165 -36.58 -2.16 -18.90
N LEU A 166 -36.09 -2.20 -17.65
CA LEU A 166 -36.91 -1.92 -16.48
C LEU A 166 -37.57 -0.54 -16.54
N PHE A 167 -36.82 0.49 -16.96
CA PHE A 167 -37.34 1.85 -17.13
C PHE A 167 -38.47 1.90 -18.17
N SER A 168 -38.25 1.30 -19.35
CA SER A 168 -39.27 1.28 -20.42
C SER A 168 -40.54 0.54 -20.02
N THR A 169 -40.41 -0.58 -19.32
CA THR A 169 -41.57 -1.36 -18.82
C THR A 169 -42.36 -0.55 -17.79
N ARG A 170 -41.68 0.13 -16.87
CA ARG A 170 -42.35 0.98 -15.87
C ARG A 170 -43.05 2.16 -16.51
N LEU A 171 -42.42 2.81 -17.49
CA LEU A 171 -43.03 3.92 -18.22
C LEU A 171 -44.31 3.47 -18.92
N GLN A 172 -44.27 2.34 -19.65
CA GLN A 172 -45.44 1.74 -20.31
C GLN A 172 -46.55 1.40 -19.31
N PHE A 173 -46.20 0.87 -18.13
CA PHE A 173 -47.16 0.55 -17.08
C PHE A 173 -47.87 1.80 -16.54
N PHE A 174 -47.15 2.91 -16.37
CA PHE A 174 -47.75 4.16 -15.93
C PHE A 174 -48.61 4.81 -17.02
N ASP A 175 -48.15 4.81 -18.28
CA ASP A 175 -48.95 5.30 -19.41
C ASP A 175 -50.26 4.51 -19.55
N SER A 176 -50.20 3.18 -19.48
CA SER A 176 -51.39 2.31 -19.57
C SER A 176 -52.39 2.57 -18.43
N GLN A 177 -51.90 2.82 -17.21
CA GLN A 177 -52.78 3.19 -16.09
C GLN A 177 -53.42 4.56 -16.29
N ALA A 178 -52.66 5.53 -16.79
CA ALA A 178 -53.19 6.85 -17.09
C ALA A 178 -54.30 6.75 -18.15
N ASP A 179 -54.10 5.94 -19.19
CA ASP A 179 -55.10 5.71 -20.23
C ASP A 179 -56.39 5.08 -19.67
N VAL A 180 -56.29 4.08 -18.79
CA VAL A 180 -57.45 3.47 -18.14
C VAL A 180 -58.20 4.48 -17.28
N LEU A 181 -57.49 5.33 -16.54
CA LEU A 181 -58.11 6.37 -15.71
C LEU A 181 -58.80 7.43 -16.57
N ASN A 182 -58.17 7.86 -17.66
CA ASN A 182 -58.75 8.81 -18.61
C ASN A 182 -60.02 8.22 -19.26
N GLN A 183 -60.00 6.94 -19.62
CA GLN A 183 -61.19 6.27 -20.18
C GLN A 183 -62.33 6.20 -19.17
N ARG A 184 -62.03 5.91 -17.89
CA ARG A 184 -63.04 5.94 -16.81
C ARG A 184 -63.59 7.35 -16.60
N GLN A 185 -62.75 8.37 -16.66
CA GLN A 185 -63.19 9.76 -16.56
C GLN A 185 -64.20 10.08 -17.68
N SER A 186 -63.88 9.76 -18.93
CA SER A 186 -64.78 9.98 -20.08
C SER A 186 -66.10 9.20 -19.95
N GLN A 187 -66.06 7.97 -19.44
CA GLN A 187 -67.26 7.17 -19.16
C GLN A 187 -68.15 7.83 -18.10
N ILE A 188 -67.55 8.34 -17.01
CA ILE A 188 -68.29 9.04 -15.94
C ILE A 188 -68.89 10.35 -16.48
N GLU A 189 -68.15 11.12 -17.27
CA GLU A 189 -68.67 12.33 -17.92
C GLU A 189 -69.88 12.01 -18.82
N SER A 190 -69.82 10.91 -19.57
CA SER A 190 -70.95 10.43 -20.38
C SER A 190 -72.15 10.05 -19.51
N GLN A 191 -71.93 9.38 -18.38
CA GLN A 191 -73.00 9.04 -17.42
C GLN A 191 -73.63 10.29 -16.81
N ILE A 192 -72.83 11.29 -16.43
CA ILE A 192 -73.32 12.57 -15.91
C ILE A 192 -74.24 13.22 -16.95
N SER A 193 -73.83 13.28 -18.21
CA SER A 193 -74.66 13.87 -19.27
C SER A 193 -75.96 13.09 -19.48
N GLY A 194 -75.93 11.76 -19.41
CA GLY A 194 -77.12 10.91 -19.51
C GLY A 194 -78.11 11.10 -18.36
N VAL A 195 -77.61 11.20 -17.12
CA VAL A 195 -78.43 11.47 -15.94
C VAL A 195 -79.03 12.89 -16.00
N GLN A 196 -78.26 13.88 -16.47
CA GLN A 196 -78.77 15.24 -16.64
C GLN A 196 -79.94 15.27 -17.65
N ALA A 197 -79.80 14.58 -18.79
CA ALA A 197 -80.89 14.50 -19.77
C ALA A 197 -82.15 13.81 -19.20
N GLN A 198 -81.99 12.80 -18.32
CA GLN A 198 -83.11 12.19 -17.62
C GLN A 198 -83.77 13.15 -16.63
N LEU A 199 -82.98 13.94 -15.93
CA LEU A 199 -83.48 14.95 -14.99
C LEU A 199 -84.29 16.01 -15.72
N ASP A 200 -83.77 16.55 -16.83
CA ASP A 200 -84.46 17.54 -17.65
C ASP A 200 -85.80 16.98 -18.21
N ALA A 201 -85.81 15.72 -18.66
CA ALA A 201 -87.04 15.06 -19.14
C ALA A 201 -88.06 14.82 -18.02
N LEU A 202 -87.61 14.52 -16.80
CA LEU A 202 -88.48 14.32 -15.64
C LEU A 202 -89.09 15.64 -15.18
N GLU A 203 -88.31 16.73 -15.16
CA GLU A 203 -88.80 18.07 -14.85
C GLU A 203 -89.89 18.49 -15.84
N GLU A 204 -89.68 18.21 -17.13
CA GLU A 204 -90.66 18.46 -18.18
C GLU A 204 -91.95 17.65 -17.97
N SER A 205 -91.83 16.36 -17.65
CA SER A 205 -92.98 15.49 -17.34
C SER A 205 -93.77 16.02 -16.13
N VAL A 206 -93.09 16.42 -15.05
CA VAL A 206 -93.72 17.01 -13.87
C VAL A 206 -94.46 18.30 -14.21
N ARG A 207 -93.90 19.15 -15.09
CA ARG A 207 -94.57 20.36 -15.57
C ARG A 207 -95.86 20.02 -16.32
N LEU A 208 -95.79 19.13 -17.30
CA LEU A 208 -96.95 18.73 -18.11
C LEU A 208 -98.04 18.08 -17.25
N THR A 209 -97.69 17.18 -16.33
CA THR A 209 -98.67 16.56 -15.42
C THR A 209 -99.35 17.58 -14.51
N LYS A 210 -98.63 18.62 -14.06
CA LYS A 210 -99.24 19.73 -13.29
C LYS A 210 -100.23 20.54 -14.14
N GLU A 211 -99.88 20.80 -15.40
CA GLU A 211 -100.77 21.49 -16.34
C GLU A 211 -102.04 20.67 -16.59
N GLU A 212 -101.90 19.37 -16.86
CA GLU A 212 -103.02 18.43 -17.01
C GLU A 212 -103.91 18.42 -15.76
N LEU A 213 -103.32 18.29 -14.57
CA LEU A 213 -104.05 18.30 -13.30
C LEU A 213 -104.85 19.59 -13.12
N SER A 214 -104.25 20.75 -13.43
CA SER A 214 -104.94 22.04 -13.36
C SER A 214 -106.11 22.13 -14.36
N GLY A 215 -105.94 21.56 -15.55
CA GLY A 215 -106.99 21.43 -16.55
C GLY A 215 -108.14 20.56 -16.03
N TYR A 216 -107.85 19.37 -15.51
CA TYR A 216 -108.84 18.47 -14.92
C TYR A 216 -109.59 19.11 -13.75
N GLN A 217 -108.90 19.83 -12.85
CA GLN A 217 -109.53 20.58 -11.76
C GLN A 217 -110.51 21.63 -12.30
N THR A 218 -110.13 22.37 -13.34
CA THR A 218 -111.00 23.36 -13.98
C THR A 218 -112.23 22.71 -14.62
N LEU A 219 -112.10 21.53 -15.24
CA LEU A 219 -113.24 20.78 -15.81
C LEU A 219 -114.16 20.22 -14.72
N TYR A 220 -113.58 19.75 -13.60
CA TYR A 220 -114.33 19.28 -12.44
C TYR A 220 -115.17 20.41 -11.82
N GLU A 221 -114.57 21.58 -11.61
CA GLU A 221 -115.28 22.77 -11.10
C GLU A 221 -116.46 23.19 -11.99
N LYS A 222 -116.34 22.99 -13.30
CA LYS A 222 -117.41 23.25 -14.27
C LYS A 222 -118.45 22.13 -14.37
N GLY A 223 -118.29 21.03 -13.61
CA GLY A 223 -119.23 19.91 -13.55
C GLY A 223 -119.12 18.89 -14.69
N TYR A 224 -118.07 18.98 -15.52
CA TYR A 224 -117.89 18.12 -16.70
C TYR A 224 -116.98 16.90 -16.46
N ALA A 225 -116.42 16.72 -15.26
CA ALA A 225 -115.56 15.59 -14.92
C ALA A 225 -115.87 15.01 -13.53
N PRO A 226 -115.62 13.70 -13.28
CA PRO A 226 -115.71 13.09 -11.96
C PRO A 226 -114.59 13.59 -11.03
N ARG A 227 -114.78 13.48 -9.70
CA ARG A 227 -113.79 13.94 -8.72
C ARG A 227 -112.49 13.14 -8.87
N PRO A 228 -111.31 13.80 -9.01
CA PRO A 228 -110.02 13.12 -9.07
C PRO A 228 -109.66 12.44 -7.75
#